data_AF-A0A8I6SQK7-F1
#
_entry.id   AF-A0A8I6SQK7-F1
#
_cell.length_a   1.000
_cell.length_b   1.000
_cell.length_c   1.000
_cell.angle_alpha   90.00
_cell.angle_beta   90.00
_cell.angle_gamma   90.00
#
_symmetry.space_group_name_H-M   'P 1'
#
loop_
_entity.id
_entity.type
_entity.pdbx_description
1 polymer ?
#
loop_
_entity_poly.entity_id
_entity_poly.type
_entity_poly.pdbx_seq_one_letter_code
_entity_poly.pdbx_strand_id
1 'polypeptide(L)'
;MSTLCELQSWLIYHWLPMDNIHFMSEGFKSRDIGLRAQKKILSRMANKNVAKMFIDDTTASLLDNLYRMAKQYTDNKKESEKLIKNIIKVVIKIGVLYRNGQFNNEEIRIAEKFKHKFHSAAMAVISFHEVEFSYDRPYLLNALNESHSCLRKVVSRHLTDKSLQRIDSVFGFFDNPQFLDAVFKPSSDYKEVLGRLVSDINKAMDEGGM
;
A
#
# COMPACT_ATOMS: atom_id res chain seq x y z
N MET A 1 -12.63 -32.54 -7.61
CA MET A 1 -12.89 -31.19 -8.17
C MET A 1 -11.85 -30.15 -7.75
N SER A 2 -10.60 -30.52 -7.43
CA SER A 2 -9.56 -29.61 -6.93
C SER A 2 -8.45 -29.26 -7.95
N THR A 3 -8.29 -30.03 -9.02
CA THR A 3 -7.15 -29.87 -9.93
C THR A 3 -7.28 -28.72 -10.95
N LEU A 4 -8.51 -28.35 -11.33
CA LEU A 4 -8.76 -27.31 -12.34
C LEU A 4 -8.59 -25.88 -11.77
N CYS A 5 -8.90 -25.68 -10.49
CA CYS A 5 -8.72 -24.40 -9.81
C CYS A 5 -7.24 -24.16 -9.43
N GLU A 6 -6.52 -25.23 -9.06
CA GLU A 6 -5.08 -25.20 -8.84
C GLU A 6 -4.30 -24.95 -10.14
N LEU A 7 -4.70 -25.56 -11.25
CA LEU A 7 -4.11 -25.30 -12.57
C LEU A 7 -4.37 -23.87 -13.06
N GLN A 8 -5.57 -23.31 -12.83
CA GLN A 8 -5.85 -21.92 -13.18
C GLN A 8 -5.06 -20.94 -12.32
N SER A 9 -4.95 -21.20 -11.02
CA SER A 9 -4.11 -20.40 -10.11
C SER A 9 -2.64 -20.52 -10.49
N TRP A 10 -2.15 -21.72 -10.77
CA TRP A 10 -0.79 -21.98 -11.25
C TRP A 10 -0.51 -21.26 -12.57
N LEU A 11 -1.43 -21.29 -13.54
CA LEU A 11 -1.30 -20.56 -14.81
C LEU A 11 -1.25 -19.04 -14.60
N ILE A 12 -2.07 -18.48 -13.71
CA ILE A 12 -2.06 -17.04 -13.38
C ILE A 12 -0.74 -16.63 -12.70
N TYR A 13 -0.20 -17.47 -11.82
CA TYR A 13 1.07 -17.21 -11.14
C TYR A 13 2.30 -17.40 -12.04
N HIS A 14 2.25 -18.33 -13.00
CA HIS A 14 3.39 -18.71 -13.86
C HIS A 14 3.44 -17.98 -15.21
N TRP A 15 2.31 -17.45 -15.73
CA TRP A 15 2.26 -16.68 -16.99
C TRP A 15 2.30 -15.15 -16.82
N LEU A 16 2.44 -14.65 -15.59
CA LEU A 16 2.91 -13.28 -15.34
C LEU A 16 4.40 -13.24 -15.70
N PRO A 17 4.84 -12.67 -16.84
CA PRO A 17 6.26 -12.59 -17.14
C PRO A 17 6.86 -11.67 -16.06
N MET A 18 7.64 -12.24 -15.15
CA MET A 18 8.24 -11.52 -14.03
C MET A 18 9.31 -10.53 -14.48
N ASP A 19 9.75 -10.61 -15.74
CA ASP A 19 10.75 -9.73 -16.33
C ASP A 19 10.26 -9.22 -17.69
N ASN A 20 9.64 -8.03 -17.66
CA ASN A 20 9.67 -7.00 -18.70
C ASN A 20 8.66 -5.93 -18.34
N ILE A 21 9.08 -5.11 -17.38
CA ILE A 21 8.47 -3.83 -17.09
C ILE A 21 9.51 -2.78 -17.46
N HIS A 22 9.63 -2.47 -18.74
CA HIS A 22 10.32 -1.28 -19.20
C HIS A 22 9.42 -0.07 -18.88
N PHE A 23 9.55 0.45 -17.65
CA PHE A 23 8.98 1.73 -17.24
C PHE A 23 10.10 2.78 -17.27
N MET A 24 10.46 3.27 -18.46
CA MET A 24 11.16 4.54 -18.68
C MET A 24 10.64 5.08 -20.01
N SER A 25 10.38 6.35 -20.26
CA SER A 25 10.88 7.63 -19.74
C SER A 25 9.75 8.68 -19.90
N GLU A 26 9.89 9.83 -19.24
CA GLU A 26 9.05 11.04 -19.24
C GLU A 26 7.88 11.10 -18.23
N GLY A 27 8.04 11.98 -17.22
CA GLY A 27 7.00 12.44 -16.29
C GLY A 27 6.35 11.36 -15.42
N PHE A 28 6.78 11.20 -14.17
CA PHE A 28 6.07 10.33 -13.21
C PHE A 28 4.69 10.94 -12.91
N LYS A 29 3.64 10.33 -13.46
CA LYS A 29 2.24 10.54 -13.10
C LYS A 29 1.66 9.17 -12.77
N SER A 30 1.28 8.96 -11.51
CA SER A 30 0.66 7.71 -11.02
C SER A 30 -0.59 7.34 -11.83
N ARG A 31 -1.34 8.33 -12.33
CA ARG A 31 -2.43 8.14 -13.29
C ARG A 31 -2.00 7.40 -14.56
N ASP A 32 -0.86 7.74 -15.15
CA ASP A 32 -0.35 7.11 -16.38
C ASP A 32 0.19 5.70 -16.12
N ILE A 33 0.70 5.45 -14.92
CA ILE A 33 1.07 4.12 -14.44
C ILE A 33 -0.19 3.26 -14.22
N GLY A 34 -1.24 3.83 -13.62
CA GLY A 34 -2.55 3.20 -13.45
C GLY A 34 -3.20 2.84 -14.77
N LEU A 35 -3.17 3.75 -15.76
CA LEU A 35 -3.69 3.51 -17.13
C LEU A 35 -2.89 2.43 -17.90
N ARG A 36 -1.57 2.36 -17.72
CA ARG A 36 -0.74 1.31 -18.33
C ARG A 36 -0.92 -0.04 -17.64
N ALA A 37 -1.07 -0.06 -16.33
CA ALA A 37 -1.48 -1.25 -15.58
C ALA A 37 -2.88 -1.73 -16.01
N GLN A 38 -3.81 -0.79 -16.22
CA GLN A 38 -5.17 -1.03 -16.71
C GLN A 38 -5.16 -1.66 -18.11
N LYS A 39 -4.43 -1.11 -19.09
CA LYS A 39 -4.32 -1.72 -20.43
C LYS A 39 -3.80 -3.16 -20.36
N LYS A 40 -2.83 -3.44 -19.48
CA LYS A 40 -2.22 -4.76 -19.35
C LYS A 40 -3.13 -5.76 -18.61
N ILE A 41 -3.83 -5.32 -17.56
CA ILE A 41 -4.84 -6.11 -16.82
C ILE A 41 -6.02 -6.42 -17.76
N LEU A 42 -6.59 -5.41 -18.43
CA LEU A 42 -7.70 -5.60 -19.40
C LEU A 42 -7.31 -6.51 -20.56
N SER A 43 -6.05 -6.53 -20.98
CA SER A 43 -5.58 -7.39 -22.08
C SER A 43 -5.32 -8.86 -21.70
N ARG A 44 -5.19 -9.19 -20.40
CA ARG A 44 -4.76 -10.54 -19.96
C ARG A 44 -5.63 -11.20 -18.91
N MET A 45 -6.47 -10.44 -18.18
CA MET A 45 -7.45 -10.97 -17.22
C MET A 45 -8.62 -9.99 -17.17
N ALA A 46 -9.76 -10.38 -17.73
CA ALA A 46 -11.00 -9.63 -17.56
C ALA A 46 -11.28 -9.50 -16.06
N ASN A 47 -11.09 -8.31 -15.47
CA ASN A 47 -11.84 -7.86 -14.29
C ASN A 47 -11.61 -6.37 -13.97
N LYS A 48 -12.55 -5.55 -14.42
CA LYS A 48 -12.60 -4.08 -14.26
C LYS A 48 -12.55 -3.59 -12.80
N ASN A 49 -12.89 -4.44 -11.84
CA ASN A 49 -13.15 -4.02 -10.45
C ASN A 49 -11.89 -3.95 -9.55
N VAL A 50 -10.78 -4.65 -9.86
CA VAL A 50 -9.50 -4.50 -9.10
C VAL A 50 -8.77 -3.24 -9.56
N ALA A 51 -8.89 -2.93 -10.86
CA ALA A 51 -8.42 -1.67 -11.42
C ALA A 51 -9.18 -0.47 -10.82
N LYS A 52 -10.50 -0.58 -10.61
CA LYS A 52 -11.33 0.50 -10.05
C LYS A 52 -10.86 1.01 -8.67
N MET A 53 -10.31 0.13 -7.82
CA MET A 53 -9.80 0.47 -6.46
C MET A 53 -8.50 1.28 -6.46
N PHE A 54 -7.78 1.36 -7.59
CA PHE A 54 -6.56 2.19 -7.72
C PHE A 54 -6.74 3.32 -8.75
N ILE A 55 -7.94 3.46 -9.30
CA ILE A 55 -8.28 4.46 -10.32
C ILE A 55 -9.13 5.57 -9.71
N ASP A 56 -9.60 5.44 -8.46
CA ASP A 56 -10.19 6.58 -7.77
C ASP A 56 -9.13 7.65 -7.49
N ASP A 57 -9.53 8.91 -7.68
CA ASP A 57 -8.63 10.06 -7.59
C ASP A 57 -8.05 10.23 -6.19
N THR A 58 -8.77 9.79 -5.15
CA THR A 58 -8.34 9.84 -3.75
C THR A 58 -7.12 8.94 -3.51
N THR A 59 -7.20 7.66 -3.92
CA THR A 59 -6.11 6.69 -3.79
C THR A 59 -4.90 7.07 -4.64
N ALA A 60 -5.13 7.64 -5.84
CA ALA A 60 -4.04 8.14 -6.67
C ALA A 60 -3.32 9.32 -6.02
N SER A 61 -4.06 10.29 -5.47
CA SER A 61 -3.51 11.42 -4.70
C SER A 61 -2.72 10.95 -3.48
N LEU A 62 -3.27 9.98 -2.72
CA LEU A 62 -2.60 9.39 -1.56
C LEU A 62 -1.24 8.81 -1.94
N LEU A 63 -1.18 7.99 -3.00
CA LEU A 63 0.07 7.38 -3.46
C LEU A 63 1.08 8.43 -3.97
N ASP A 64 0.61 9.51 -4.60
CA ASP A 64 1.47 10.62 -5.03
C ASP A 64 2.05 11.41 -3.85
N ASN A 65 1.26 11.63 -2.80
CA ASN A 65 1.72 12.31 -1.59
C ASN A 65 2.69 11.42 -0.78
N LEU A 66 2.45 10.11 -0.72
CA LEU A 66 3.43 9.15 -0.19
C LEU A 66 4.74 9.16 -1.00
N TYR A 67 4.65 9.24 -2.34
CA TYR A 67 5.84 9.35 -3.19
C TYR A 67 6.64 10.62 -2.88
N ARG A 68 5.96 11.77 -2.82
CA ARG A 68 6.59 13.07 -2.52
C ARG A 68 7.29 13.06 -1.17
N MET A 69 6.60 12.55 -0.15
CA MET A 69 7.15 12.42 1.21
C MET A 69 8.37 11.50 1.23
N ALA A 70 8.28 10.34 0.57
CA ALA A 70 9.42 9.43 0.47
C ALA A 70 10.59 10.03 -0.30
N LYS A 71 10.35 10.76 -1.41
CA LYS A 71 11.40 11.40 -2.20
C LYS A 71 12.07 12.54 -1.46
N GLN A 72 11.30 13.32 -0.71
CA GLN A 72 11.85 14.39 0.11
C GLN A 72 12.75 13.83 1.23
N TYR A 73 12.38 12.68 1.81
CA TYR A 73 13.16 12.07 2.89
C TYR A 73 14.41 11.33 2.42
N THR A 74 14.31 10.51 1.38
CA THR A 74 15.46 9.70 0.91
C THR A 74 16.40 10.46 -0.01
N ASP A 75 15.94 11.59 -0.55
CA ASP A 75 16.48 12.24 -1.73
C ASP A 75 16.79 11.26 -2.90
N ASN A 76 16.07 10.14 -2.99
CA ASN A 76 16.35 9.10 -3.97
C ASN A 76 15.10 8.73 -4.78
N LYS A 77 15.02 9.26 -6.01
CA LYS A 77 13.88 9.00 -6.92
C LYS A 77 13.64 7.52 -7.15
N LYS A 78 14.68 6.74 -7.41
CA LYS A 78 14.54 5.31 -7.73
C LYS A 78 14.00 4.52 -6.54
N GLU A 79 14.44 4.88 -5.34
CA GLU A 79 14.00 4.26 -4.11
C GLU A 79 12.54 4.60 -3.79
N SER A 80 12.15 5.87 -3.90
CA SER A 80 10.77 6.31 -3.67
C SER A 80 9.81 5.71 -4.70
N GLU A 81 10.19 5.64 -5.98
CA GLU A 81 9.38 4.94 -6.99
C GLU A 81 9.25 3.44 -6.71
N LYS A 82 10.33 2.81 -6.19
CA LYS A 82 10.31 1.40 -5.80
C LYS A 82 9.38 1.16 -4.61
N LEU A 83 9.37 2.06 -3.63
CA LEU A 83 8.46 2.00 -2.48
C LEU A 83 7.01 1.99 -2.94
N ILE A 84 6.58 2.97 -3.74
CA ILE A 84 5.20 3.05 -4.25
C ILE A 84 4.83 1.86 -5.11
N LYS A 85 5.75 1.39 -5.95
CA LYS A 85 5.57 0.17 -6.76
C LYS A 85 5.37 -1.07 -5.88
N ASN A 86 6.05 -1.14 -4.74
CA ASN A 86 5.88 -2.24 -3.80
C ASN A 86 4.50 -2.19 -3.14
N ILE A 87 4.04 -1.01 -2.70
CA ILE A 87 2.69 -0.80 -2.14
C ILE A 87 1.63 -1.29 -3.14
N ILE A 88 1.66 -0.77 -4.37
CA ILE A 88 0.69 -1.14 -5.42
C ILE A 88 0.69 -2.66 -5.66
N LYS A 89 1.88 -3.28 -5.80
CA LYS A 89 2.00 -4.72 -6.05
C LYS A 89 1.44 -5.56 -4.91
N VAL A 90 1.67 -5.16 -3.67
CA VAL A 90 1.18 -5.88 -2.48
C VAL A 90 -0.34 -5.77 -2.40
N VAL A 91 -0.89 -4.55 -2.50
CA VAL A 91 -2.33 -4.31 -2.39
C VAL A 91 -3.09 -5.01 -3.52
N ILE A 92 -2.59 -5.01 -4.77
CA ILE A 92 -3.21 -5.79 -5.87
C ILE A 92 -3.25 -7.28 -5.55
N LYS A 93 -2.14 -7.83 -5.05
CA LYS A 93 -2.06 -9.27 -4.74
C LYS A 93 -3.06 -9.65 -3.63
N ILE A 94 -3.16 -8.85 -2.58
CA ILE A 94 -4.13 -9.06 -1.49
C ILE A 94 -5.55 -8.99 -2.02
N GLY A 95 -5.87 -7.97 -2.84
CA GLY A 95 -7.20 -7.82 -3.43
C GLY A 95 -7.61 -9.02 -4.30
N VAL A 96 -6.67 -9.60 -5.05
CA VAL A 96 -6.90 -10.83 -5.83
C VAL A 96 -7.15 -12.04 -4.92
N LEU A 97 -6.34 -12.21 -3.86
CA LEU A 97 -6.53 -13.30 -2.89
C LEU A 97 -7.90 -13.22 -2.20
N TYR A 98 -8.27 -12.03 -1.72
CA TYR A 98 -9.55 -11.80 -1.03
C TYR A 98 -10.73 -12.13 -1.94
N ARG A 99 -10.73 -11.60 -3.18
CA ARG A 99 -11.84 -11.81 -4.12
C ARG A 99 -11.99 -13.25 -4.60
N ASN A 100 -10.90 -13.97 -4.66
CA ASN A 100 -10.91 -15.38 -5.06
C ASN A 100 -11.15 -16.32 -3.86
N GLY A 101 -11.55 -15.79 -2.70
CA GLY A 101 -11.84 -16.58 -1.51
C GLY A 101 -10.66 -17.43 -1.04
N GLN A 102 -9.43 -16.95 -1.25
CA GLN A 102 -8.22 -17.73 -0.94
C GLN A 102 -7.92 -17.77 0.56
N PHE A 103 -8.46 -16.82 1.33
CA PHE A 103 -8.24 -16.77 2.77
C PHE A 103 -9.15 -17.74 3.52
N ASN A 104 -8.58 -18.49 4.45
CA ASN A 104 -9.34 -19.29 5.40
C ASN A 104 -9.91 -18.42 6.55
N ASN A 105 -10.78 -19.01 7.38
CA ASN A 105 -11.44 -18.28 8.47
C ASN A 105 -10.47 -17.61 9.46
N GLU A 106 -9.33 -18.22 9.73
CA GLU A 106 -8.33 -17.64 10.63
C GLU A 106 -7.62 -16.46 9.97
N GLU A 107 -7.24 -16.60 8.69
CA GLU A 107 -6.65 -15.51 7.90
C GLU A 107 -7.63 -14.33 7.77
N ILE A 108 -8.93 -14.59 7.61
CA ILE A 108 -9.97 -13.54 7.60
C ILE A 108 -10.03 -12.81 8.95
N ARG A 109 -10.02 -13.53 10.09
CA ARG A 109 -9.98 -12.90 11.42
C ARG A 109 -8.76 -12.02 11.62
N ILE A 110 -7.60 -12.48 11.16
CA ILE A 110 -6.36 -11.69 11.24
C ILE A 110 -6.43 -10.49 10.28
N ALA A 111 -7.08 -10.62 9.12
CA ALA A 111 -7.30 -9.51 8.19
C ALA A 111 -8.22 -8.43 8.78
N GLU A 112 -9.27 -8.82 9.51
CA GLU A 112 -10.10 -7.85 10.26
C GLU A 112 -9.29 -7.15 11.36
N LYS A 113 -8.44 -7.89 12.08
CA LYS A 113 -7.51 -7.28 13.05
C LYS A 113 -6.55 -6.30 12.37
N PHE A 114 -6.00 -6.66 11.20
CA PHE A 114 -5.17 -5.76 10.39
C PHE A 114 -5.94 -4.48 10.04
N LYS A 115 -7.19 -4.60 9.54
CA LYS A 115 -8.03 -3.45 9.19
C LYS A 115 -8.21 -2.50 10.37
N HIS A 116 -8.60 -3.02 11.54
CA HIS A 116 -8.75 -2.20 12.74
C HIS A 116 -7.47 -1.49 13.15
N LYS A 117 -6.32 -2.19 13.13
CA LYS A 117 -5.04 -1.60 13.52
C LYS A 117 -4.52 -0.58 12.52
N PHE A 118 -4.72 -0.82 11.24
CA PHE A 118 -4.39 0.11 10.18
C PHE A 118 -5.24 1.38 10.26
N HIS A 119 -6.55 1.22 10.53
CA HIS A 119 -7.45 2.35 10.81
C HIS A 119 -7.02 3.15 12.04
N SER A 120 -6.62 2.50 13.14
CA SER A 120 -6.09 3.21 14.32
C SER A 120 -4.82 3.99 13.98
N ALA A 121 -3.92 3.45 13.16
CA ALA A 121 -2.73 4.17 12.71
C ALA A 121 -3.09 5.38 11.84
N ALA A 122 -4.07 5.25 10.94
CA ALA A 122 -4.58 6.35 10.12
C ALA A 122 -5.15 7.49 10.99
N MET A 123 -6.00 7.16 11.97
CA MET A 123 -6.53 8.12 12.93
C MET A 123 -5.44 8.82 13.75
N ALA A 124 -4.39 8.10 14.12
CA ALA A 124 -3.24 8.67 14.82
C ALA A 124 -2.52 9.71 13.96
N VAL A 125 -2.25 9.38 12.69
CA VAL A 125 -1.61 10.29 11.72
C VAL A 125 -2.43 11.58 11.55
N ILE A 126 -3.75 11.47 11.47
CA ILE A 126 -4.65 12.63 11.39
C ILE A 126 -4.56 13.47 12.66
N SER A 127 -4.76 12.84 13.83
CA SER A 127 -4.71 13.52 15.13
C SER A 127 -3.37 14.23 15.36
N PHE A 128 -2.26 13.59 15.04
CA PHE A 128 -0.91 14.15 15.18
C PHE A 128 -0.62 15.30 14.21
N HIS A 129 -1.35 15.41 13.11
CA HIS A 129 -1.27 16.55 12.21
C HIS A 129 -2.17 17.71 12.67
N GLU A 130 -3.37 17.41 13.14
CA GLU A 130 -4.39 18.42 13.46
C GLU A 130 -4.21 19.05 14.85
N VAL A 131 -3.61 18.32 15.80
CA VAL A 131 -3.44 18.77 17.19
C VAL A 131 -1.96 19.03 17.48
N GLU A 132 -1.61 20.28 17.78
CA GLU A 132 -0.23 20.63 18.14
C GLU A 132 0.23 19.87 19.40
N PHE A 133 1.51 19.47 19.40
CA PHE A 133 2.17 18.74 20.50
C PHE A 133 1.54 17.38 20.86
N SER A 134 0.67 16.82 20.02
CA SER A 134 0.05 15.52 20.25
C SER A 134 0.86 14.32 19.76
N TYR A 135 1.90 14.54 18.95
CA TYR A 135 2.69 13.47 18.34
C TYR A 135 3.30 12.52 19.38
N ASP A 136 2.90 11.26 19.31
CA ASP A 136 3.44 10.15 20.11
C ASP A 136 4.07 9.10 19.19
N ARG A 137 5.41 9.15 19.10
CA ARG A 137 6.20 8.23 18.28
C ARG A 137 6.05 6.76 18.71
N PRO A 138 6.24 6.38 20.00
CA PRO A 138 6.00 5.01 20.45
C PRO A 138 4.64 4.46 20.05
N TYR A 139 3.57 5.26 20.19
CA TYR A 139 2.23 4.85 19.82
C TYR A 139 2.11 4.53 18.32
N LEU A 140 2.58 5.44 17.46
CA LEU A 140 2.51 5.25 16.00
C LEU A 140 3.32 4.05 15.53
N LEU A 141 4.54 3.89 16.06
CA LEU A 141 5.40 2.75 15.76
C LEU A 141 4.73 1.43 16.15
N ASN A 142 4.11 1.37 17.33
CA ASN A 142 3.40 0.17 17.76
C ASN A 142 2.23 -0.15 16.83
N ALA A 143 1.42 0.84 16.45
CA ALA A 143 0.29 0.64 15.54
C ALA A 143 0.73 0.14 14.15
N LEU A 144 1.83 0.70 13.60
CA LEU A 144 2.41 0.26 12.32
C LEU A 144 2.97 -1.16 12.40
N ASN A 145 3.71 -1.49 13.46
CA ASN A 145 4.30 -2.81 13.67
C ASN A 145 3.24 -3.91 13.86
N GLU A 146 2.16 -3.61 14.60
CA GLU A 146 1.04 -4.53 14.72
C GLU A 146 0.33 -4.76 13.37
N SER A 147 0.16 -3.69 12.58
CA SER A 147 -0.38 -3.77 11.22
C SER A 147 0.51 -4.62 10.31
N HIS A 148 1.83 -4.42 10.35
CA HIS A 148 2.82 -5.21 9.60
C HIS A 148 2.73 -6.70 9.95
N SER A 149 2.73 -7.02 11.24
CA SER A 149 2.67 -8.39 11.73
C SER A 149 1.38 -9.10 11.31
N CYS A 150 0.23 -8.42 11.41
CA CYS A 150 -1.05 -8.97 10.97
C CYS A 150 -1.05 -9.20 9.45
N LEU A 151 -0.63 -8.20 8.65
CA LEU A 151 -0.60 -8.33 7.20
C LEU A 151 0.29 -9.48 6.75
N ARG A 152 1.49 -9.61 7.35
CA ARG A 152 2.42 -10.70 7.06
C ARG A 152 1.76 -12.05 7.33
N LYS A 153 1.13 -12.23 8.49
CA LYS A 153 0.42 -13.47 8.85
C LYS A 153 -0.69 -13.84 7.87
N VAL A 154 -1.48 -12.86 7.42
CA VAL A 154 -2.57 -13.07 6.45
C VAL A 154 -2.05 -13.66 5.13
N VAL A 155 -0.89 -13.18 4.66
CA VAL A 155 -0.43 -13.45 3.29
C VAL A 155 0.70 -14.45 3.17
N SER A 156 1.34 -14.87 4.28
CA SER A 156 2.51 -15.76 4.29
C SER A 156 2.29 -17.09 3.57
N ARG A 157 1.08 -17.66 3.64
CA ARG A 157 0.73 -18.93 2.97
C ARG A 157 0.48 -18.79 1.47
N HIS A 158 0.29 -17.57 0.99
CA HIS A 158 -0.25 -17.27 -0.34
C HIS A 158 0.75 -16.57 -1.24
N LEU A 159 1.69 -15.82 -0.65
CA LEU A 159 2.62 -14.98 -1.37
C LEU A 159 4.04 -15.52 -1.32
N THR A 160 4.71 -15.43 -2.45
CA THR A 160 6.17 -15.67 -2.59
C THR A 160 6.99 -14.80 -1.64
N ASP A 161 8.20 -15.25 -1.28
CA ASP A 161 9.19 -14.47 -0.52
C ASP A 161 9.46 -13.09 -1.11
N LYS A 162 9.57 -12.99 -2.44
CA LYS A 162 9.74 -11.70 -3.14
C LYS A 162 8.63 -10.70 -2.83
N SER A 163 7.42 -11.16 -2.53
CA SER A 163 6.28 -10.30 -2.19
C SER A 163 6.22 -10.03 -0.68
N LEU A 164 6.63 -10.99 0.15
CA LEU A 164 6.83 -10.78 1.60
C LEU A 164 7.92 -9.74 1.88
N GLN A 165 9.05 -9.81 1.17
CA GLN A 165 10.12 -8.80 1.24
C GLN A 165 9.65 -7.41 0.80
N ARG A 166 8.69 -7.31 -0.13
CA ARG A 166 8.10 -6.00 -0.50
C ARG A 166 7.28 -5.42 0.64
N ILE A 167 6.52 -6.24 1.36
CA ILE A 167 5.80 -5.82 2.56
C ILE A 167 6.79 -5.30 3.60
N ASP A 168 7.85 -6.06 3.87
CA ASP A 168 8.87 -5.67 4.83
C ASP A 168 9.58 -4.37 4.42
N SER A 169 9.87 -4.20 3.12
CA SER A 169 10.47 -2.96 2.62
C SER A 169 9.53 -1.74 2.74
N VAL A 170 8.21 -1.95 2.64
CA VAL A 170 7.22 -0.87 2.77
C VAL A 170 7.08 -0.47 4.22
N PHE A 171 6.83 -1.44 5.12
CA PHE A 171 6.71 -1.14 6.54
C PHE A 171 8.03 -0.61 7.11
N GLY A 172 9.17 -1.21 6.74
CA GLY A 172 10.51 -0.76 7.13
C GLY A 172 10.85 0.69 6.74
N PHE A 173 10.13 1.27 5.77
CA PHE A 173 10.26 2.70 5.47
C PHE A 173 9.41 3.55 6.41
N PHE A 174 8.14 3.17 6.61
CA PHE A 174 7.18 3.94 7.40
C PHE A 174 7.33 3.76 8.92
N ASP A 175 7.96 2.69 9.39
CA ASP A 175 8.30 2.44 10.79
C ASP A 175 9.66 3.03 11.21
N ASN A 176 10.33 3.77 10.31
CA ASN A 176 11.58 4.45 10.61
C ASN A 176 11.34 5.59 11.62
N PRO A 177 11.88 5.53 12.85
CA PRO A 177 11.63 6.56 13.86
C PRO A 177 12.09 7.96 13.44
N GLN A 178 13.23 8.06 12.74
CA GLN A 178 13.78 9.33 12.27
C GLN A 178 12.92 9.95 11.16
N PHE A 179 12.32 9.12 10.31
CA PHE A 179 11.35 9.55 9.31
C PHE A 179 10.11 10.14 9.99
N LEU A 180 9.53 9.41 10.96
CA LEU A 180 8.34 9.87 11.67
C LEU A 180 8.61 11.17 12.44
N ASP A 181 9.74 11.28 13.13
CA ASP A 181 10.14 12.52 13.82
C ASP A 181 10.32 13.69 12.84
N ALA A 182 10.93 13.43 11.69
CA ALA A 182 11.10 14.46 10.65
C ALA A 182 9.77 14.94 10.10
N VAL A 183 8.78 14.05 9.94
CA VAL A 183 7.46 14.36 9.42
C VAL A 183 6.62 15.15 10.42
N PHE A 184 6.58 14.75 11.70
CA PHE A 184 5.65 15.29 12.70
C PHE A 184 6.24 16.41 13.58
N LYS A 185 7.51 16.80 13.43
CA LYS A 185 8.05 17.95 14.18
C LYS A 185 7.26 19.25 13.91
N PRO A 186 7.09 20.15 14.89
CA PRO A 186 6.25 21.36 14.74
C PRO A 186 6.58 22.26 13.54
N SER A 187 7.88 22.39 13.20
CA SER A 187 8.37 23.14 12.04
C SER A 187 8.88 22.19 10.94
N SER A 188 8.06 21.20 10.61
CA SER A 188 8.36 20.19 9.60
C SER A 188 8.24 20.75 8.19
N ASP A 189 9.27 20.55 7.37
CA ASP A 189 9.23 20.79 5.92
C ASP A 189 8.25 19.84 5.20
N TYR A 190 7.70 18.85 5.91
CA TYR A 190 6.68 17.93 5.42
C TYR A 190 5.26 18.42 5.68
N LYS A 191 5.05 19.54 6.39
CA LYS A 191 3.72 19.99 6.83
C LYS A 191 2.70 20.08 5.69
N GLU A 192 3.10 20.61 4.53
CA GLU A 192 2.22 20.71 3.36
C GLU A 192 1.87 19.36 2.73
N VAL A 193 2.87 18.46 2.57
CA VAL A 193 2.62 17.13 2.00
C VAL A 193 1.87 16.23 2.97
N LEU A 194 2.12 16.35 4.27
CA LEU A 194 1.38 15.68 5.33
C LEU A 194 -0.08 16.15 5.37
N GLY A 195 -0.34 17.46 5.24
CA GLY A 195 -1.70 17.98 5.21
C GLY A 195 -2.51 17.45 4.02
N ARG A 196 -1.90 17.37 2.83
CA ARG A 196 -2.53 16.71 1.67
C ARG A 196 -2.79 15.22 1.92
N LEU A 197 -1.81 14.51 2.49
CA LEU A 197 -1.95 13.11 2.86
C LEU A 197 -3.11 12.91 3.85
N VAL A 198 -3.20 13.72 4.91
CA VAL A 198 -4.27 13.67 5.91
C VAL A 198 -5.63 13.94 5.29
N SER A 199 -5.73 14.91 4.37
CA SER A 199 -6.96 15.14 3.61
C SER A 199 -7.36 13.93 2.77
N ASP A 200 -6.41 13.27 2.10
CA ASP A 200 -6.67 12.06 1.32
C ASP A 200 -7.07 10.88 2.23
N ILE A 201 -6.45 10.73 3.40
CA ILE A 201 -6.77 9.69 4.39
C ILE A 201 -8.19 9.89 4.93
N ASN A 202 -8.54 11.10 5.38
CA ASN A 202 -9.88 11.43 5.88
C ASN A 202 -10.94 11.07 4.84
N LYS A 203 -10.75 11.51 3.58
CA LYS A 203 -11.66 11.20 2.49
C LYS A 203 -11.80 9.70 2.24
N ALA A 204 -10.69 8.96 2.23
CA ALA A 204 -10.72 7.51 2.04
C ALA A 204 -11.40 6.77 3.22
N MET A 205 -11.28 7.25 4.46
CA MET A 205 -12.00 6.69 5.59
C MET A 205 -13.51 6.96 5.52
N ASP A 206 -13.91 8.18 5.16
CA ASP A 206 -15.32 8.57 5.01
C ASP A 206 -16.04 7.77 3.90
N GLU A 207 -15.33 7.47 2.82
CA GLU A 207 -15.83 6.65 1.71
C GLU A 207 -15.84 5.14 2.01
N GLY A 208 -15.39 4.71 3.20
CA GLY A 208 -15.26 3.31 3.60
C GLY A 208 -14.12 2.56 2.90
N GLY A 209 -13.15 3.28 2.35
CA GLY A 209 -11.99 2.78 1.61
C GLY A 209 -10.81 2.33 2.47
N MET A 210 -10.87 2.52 3.80
CA MET A 210 -9.87 2.03 4.77
C MET A 210 -10.47 1.08 5.83
#